data_AF-A0A2A6Z803-F1
#
_entry.id   AF-A0A2A6Z803-F1
#
_cell.length_a   1.000
_cell.length_b   1.000
_cell.length_c   1.000
_cell.angle_alpha   90.00
_cell.angle_beta   90.00
_cell.angle_gamma   90.00
#
_symmetry.space_group_name_H-M   'P 1'
#
loop_
_entity.id
_entity.type
_entity.pdbx_description
1 polymer ?
#
loop_
_entity_poly.entity_id
_entity_poly.type
_entity_poly.pdbx_seq_one_letter_code
_entity_poly.pdbx_strand_id
1 'polypeptide(L)'
;MSDGVIFNVPARRCKRCGGILTSEQGLRDGYGPCCLKKMREEEEYRQFMEKQYSFFDMAAEAEAARNPAKEKFAVQSAADIFRESEDSAEAAGKETNHESTQE
;
A
#
# COMPACT_ATOMS: atom_id res chain seq x y z
N MET A 1 52.75 -27.02 -37.41
CA MET A 1 51.34 -26.63 -37.19
C MET A 1 50.99 -27.11 -35.81
N SER A 2 50.77 -26.21 -34.86
CA SER A 2 50.40 -26.59 -33.49
C SER A 2 48.95 -27.05 -33.53
N ASP A 3 48.73 -28.36 -33.35
CA ASP A 3 47.41 -28.94 -33.15
C ASP A 3 46.79 -28.29 -31.90
N GLY A 4 45.90 -27.32 -32.14
CA GLY A 4 45.37 -26.43 -31.11
C GLY A 4 44.47 -27.19 -30.14
N VAL A 5 44.92 -27.32 -28.89
CA VAL A 5 44.11 -27.89 -27.81
C VAL A 5 42.95 -26.94 -27.51
N ILE A 6 41.72 -27.42 -27.66
CA ILE A 6 40.49 -26.68 -27.34
C ILE A 6 40.20 -26.82 -25.85
N PHE A 7 40.25 -25.71 -25.10
CA PHE A 7 39.89 -25.67 -23.68
C PHE A 7 38.50 -25.05 -23.50
N ASN A 8 37.61 -25.77 -22.80
CA ASN A 8 36.28 -25.28 -22.48
C ASN A 8 36.29 -24.56 -21.13
N VAL A 9 35.93 -23.28 -21.12
CA VAL A 9 35.80 -22.48 -19.89
C VAL A 9 34.31 -22.28 -19.58
N PRO A 10 33.83 -22.69 -18.39
CA PRO A 10 32.44 -22.46 -18.02
C PRO A 10 32.18 -20.96 -17.85
N ALA A 11 31.11 -20.48 -18.48
CA ALA A 11 30.74 -19.08 -18.46
C ALA A 11 29.22 -18.89 -18.33
N ARG A 12 28.79 -17.87 -17.58
CA ARG A 12 27.40 -17.41 -17.50
C ARG A 12 27.30 -15.89 -17.64
N ARG A 13 26.12 -15.37 -17.95
CA ARG A 13 25.85 -13.93 -17.94
C ARG A 13 25.31 -13.49 -16.59
N CYS A 14 25.77 -12.33 -16.13
CA CYS A 14 25.24 -11.65 -14.95
C CYS A 14 23.77 -11.28 -15.17
N LYS A 15 22.90 -11.60 -14.21
CA LYS A 15 21.46 -11.32 -14.29
C LYS A 15 21.11 -9.83 -14.29
N ARG A 16 21.96 -8.96 -13.71
CA ARG A 16 21.74 -7.51 -13.69
C ARG A 16 22.29 -6.82 -14.95
N CYS A 17 23.59 -6.98 -15.21
CA CYS A 17 24.30 -6.20 -16.22
C CYS A 17 24.64 -6.98 -17.50
N GLY A 18 24.37 -8.29 -17.56
CA GLY A 18 24.68 -9.12 -18.73
C GLY A 18 26.15 -9.47 -18.92
N GLY A 19 27.06 -8.96 -18.07
CA GLY A 19 28.50 -9.23 -18.14
C GLY A 19 28.85 -10.72 -18.01
N ILE A 20 29.91 -11.16 -18.68
CA ILE A 20 30.36 -12.57 -18.66
C ILE A 20 31.06 -12.87 -17.33
N LEU A 21 30.62 -13.94 -16.69
CA LEU A 21 31.13 -14.46 -15.43
C LEU A 21 31.78 -15.81 -15.69
N THR A 22 33.05 -15.91 -15.33
CA THR A 22 33.85 -17.14 -15.41
C THR A 22 34.28 -17.64 -14.04
N SER A 23 34.14 -16.82 -13.00
CA SER A 23 34.45 -17.23 -11.63
C SER A 23 33.37 -18.17 -11.10
N GLU A 24 33.79 -19.15 -10.29
CA GLU A 24 32.87 -20.14 -9.73
C GLU A 24 31.74 -19.50 -8.91
N GLN A 25 32.06 -18.46 -8.13
CA GLN A 25 31.06 -17.69 -7.38
C GLN A 25 30.05 -17.01 -8.31
N GLY A 26 30.52 -16.40 -9.41
CA GLY A 26 29.64 -15.76 -10.39
C GLY A 26 28.76 -16.76 -11.14
N LEU A 27 29.26 -17.98 -11.37
CA LEU A 27 28.48 -19.07 -11.97
C LEU A 27 27.37 -19.57 -11.02
N ARG A 28 27.65 -19.67 -9.71
CA ARG A 28 26.68 -20.07 -8.68
C ARG A 28 25.60 -19.02 -8.45
N ASP A 29 26.00 -17.78 -8.17
CA ASP A 29 25.06 -16.72 -7.78
C ASP A 29 24.36 -16.12 -9.02
N GLY A 30 25.01 -16.17 -10.18
CA GLY A 30 24.55 -15.52 -11.41
C GLY A 30 24.69 -13.99 -11.39
N TYR A 31 25.45 -13.45 -10.44
CA TYR A 31 25.77 -12.03 -10.35
C TYR A 31 27.29 -11.82 -10.29
N GLY A 32 27.75 -10.78 -10.98
CA GLY A 32 29.13 -10.32 -10.83
C GLY A 32 29.35 -9.62 -9.48
N PRO A 33 30.61 -9.50 -9.02
CA PRO A 33 30.93 -8.94 -7.70
C PRO A 33 30.32 -7.55 -7.45
N CYS A 34 30.41 -6.66 -8.44
CA CYS A 34 29.84 -5.32 -8.36
C CYS A 34 28.30 -5.33 -8.30
N CYS A 35 27.65 -6.16 -9.13
CA CYS A 35 26.19 -6.23 -9.18
C CYS A 35 25.60 -6.86 -7.91
N LEU A 36 26.27 -7.87 -7.37
CA LEU A 36 25.87 -8.51 -6.12
C LEU A 36 25.95 -7.53 -4.95
N LYS A 37 27.04 -6.74 -4.88
CA LYS A 37 27.19 -5.69 -3.87
C LYS A 37 26.06 -4.66 -3.93
N LYS A 38 25.75 -4.15 -5.13
CA LYS A 38 24.64 -3.19 -5.32
C LYS A 38 23.28 -3.75 -4.90
N MET A 39 23.00 -5.02 -5.22
CA MET A 39 21.75 -5.68 -4.81
C MET A 39 21.62 -5.72 -3.27
N ARG A 40 22.71 -6.06 -2.58
CA ARG A 40 22.73 -6.11 -1.11
C ARG A 40 22.53 -4.71 -0.51
N GLU A 41 23.23 -3.70 -1.04
CA GLU A 41 23.08 -2.31 -0.59
C GLU A 41 21.65 -1.79 -0.80
N GLU A 42 21.01 -2.09 -1.93
CA GLU A 42 19.60 -1.74 -2.17
C GLU A 42 18.67 -2.42 -1.15
N GLU A 43 18.92 -3.69 -0.81
CA GLU A 43 18.12 -4.41 0.17
C GLU A 43 18.28 -3.86 1.59
N GLU A 44 19.52 -3.57 2.00
CA GLU A 44 19.84 -2.92 3.27
C GLU A 44 19.20 -1.53 3.35
N TYR A 45 19.22 -0.76 2.27
CA TYR A 45 18.60 0.56 2.22
C TYR A 45 17.07 0.50 2.35
N ARG A 46 16.41 -0.47 1.71
CA ARG A 46 14.97 -0.68 1.90
C ARG A 46 14.64 -1.03 3.34
N GLN A 47 15.39 -1.95 3.94
CA GLN A 47 15.21 -2.32 5.35
C GLN A 47 15.45 -1.14 6.29
N PHE A 48 16.41 -0.27 5.97
CA PHE A 48 16.67 0.95 6.73
C PHE A 48 15.49 1.92 6.63
N MET A 49 14.95 2.11 5.42
CA MET A 49 13.81 3.00 5.17
C MET A 49 12.53 2.54 5.87
N GLU A 50 12.25 1.24 5.87
CA GLU A 50 11.11 0.65 6.59
C GLU A 50 11.17 0.88 8.11
N LYS A 51 12.37 1.05 8.66
CA LYS A 51 12.60 1.26 10.09
C LYS A 51 12.70 2.74 10.49
N GLN A 52 12.56 3.65 9.53
CA GLN A 52 12.49 5.08 9.86
C GLN A 52 11.12 5.41 10.43
N TYR A 53 11.10 6.14 11.54
CA TYR A 53 9.87 6.61 12.20
C TYR A 53 10.03 8.08 12.57
N SER A 54 9.07 8.92 12.19
CA SER A 54 9.12 10.34 12.56
C SER A 54 8.63 10.54 14.00
N PHE A 55 9.24 11.48 14.72
CA PHE A 55 8.74 11.91 16.01
C PHE A 55 7.29 12.44 15.91
N PHE A 56 6.94 13.06 14.80
CA PHE A 56 5.58 13.55 14.55
C PHE A 56 4.58 12.40 14.36
N ASP A 57 5.00 11.30 13.74
CA ASP A 57 4.16 10.11 13.58
C ASP A 57 3.87 9.49 14.94
N MET A 58 4.87 9.41 15.83
CA MET A 58 4.67 8.97 17.22
C MET A 58 3.70 9.87 17.99
N ALA A 59 3.81 11.20 17.82
CA ALA A 59 2.95 12.15 18.51
C ALA A 59 1.50 12.05 18.02
N ALA A 60 1.29 11.88 16.70
CA ALA A 60 -0.02 11.70 16.10
C ALA A 60 -0.67 10.38 16.55
N GLU A 61 0.09 9.29 16.61
CA GLU A 61 -0.39 8.01 17.14
C GLU A 61 -0.71 8.07 18.64
N ALA A 62 0.12 8.77 19.42
CA ALA A 62 -0.15 8.99 20.84
C ALA A 62 -1.41 9.86 21.06
N GLU A 63 -1.68 10.84 20.19
CA GLU A 63 -2.91 11.64 20.23
C GLU A 63 -4.13 10.81 19.81
N ALA A 64 -4.01 9.99 18.76
CA ALA A 64 -5.05 9.08 18.30
C ALA A 64 -5.39 8.03 19.36
N ALA A 65 -4.39 7.46 20.04
CA ALA A 65 -4.57 6.52 21.14
C ALA A 65 -5.22 7.18 22.37
N ARG A 66 -4.94 8.48 22.61
CA ARG A 66 -5.55 9.24 23.70
C ARG A 66 -6.99 9.67 23.40
N ASN A 67 -7.37 9.79 22.13
CA ASN A 67 -8.71 10.20 21.70
C ASN A 67 -9.26 9.32 20.55
N PRO A 68 -9.71 8.09 20.85
CA PRO A 68 -10.24 7.17 19.82
C PRO A 68 -11.58 7.63 19.19
N ALA A 69 -12.17 8.74 19.63
CA ALA A 69 -13.54 9.15 19.29
C ALA A 69 -13.66 10.29 18.25
N LYS A 70 -12.56 10.83 17.69
CA LYS A 70 -12.63 11.96 16.73
C LYS A 70 -12.89 11.55 15.26
N GLU A 71 -13.04 10.26 14.96
CA GLU A 71 -13.32 9.81 13.57
C GLU A 71 -14.72 10.19 13.07
N LYS A 72 -15.61 10.74 13.91
CA LYS A 72 -16.95 11.17 13.48
C LYS A 72 -17.41 12.44 14.18
N PHE A 73 -16.74 13.56 13.91
CA PHE A 73 -17.43 14.84 13.98
C PHE A 73 -17.28 15.53 12.63
N ALA A 74 -18.08 15.06 11.66
CA ALA A 74 -18.34 15.84 10.47
C ALA A 74 -18.85 17.21 10.93
N VAL A 75 -18.09 18.27 10.62
CA VAL A 75 -18.59 19.64 10.73
C VAL A 75 -19.83 19.71 9.84
N GLN A 76 -21.01 19.74 10.45
CA GLN A 76 -22.24 20.02 9.71
C GLN A 76 -22.06 21.39 9.05
N SER A 77 -22.28 21.43 7.74
CA SER A 77 -22.28 22.65 6.97
C SER A 77 -23.32 23.60 7.55
N ALA A 78 -22.97 24.88 7.71
CA ALA A 78 -23.90 25.92 8.19
C ALA A 78 -25.18 26.04 7.33
N ALA A 79 -25.22 25.43 6.14
CA ALA A 79 -26.39 25.40 5.27
C ALA A 79 -27.57 24.57 5.83
N ASP A 80 -27.33 23.63 6.75
CA ASP A 80 -28.38 22.75 7.29
C ASP A 80 -29.15 23.36 8.49
N ILE A 81 -28.74 24.54 8.98
CA ILE A 81 -29.33 25.17 10.19
C ILE A 81 -30.70 25.83 9.92
N PHE A 82 -31.05 26.15 8.66
CA PHE A 82 -32.23 26.96 8.34
C PHE A 82 -33.37 26.22 7.62
N ARG A 83 -33.44 24.88 7.69
CA ARG A 83 -34.52 24.11 7.02
C ARG A 83 -35.49 23.46 8.03
N GLU A 84 -35.98 24.25 8.98
CA GLU A 84 -37.14 23.92 9.81
C GLU A 84 -38.03 25.17 9.98
N SER A 85 -38.66 25.61 8.89
CA SER A 85 -39.84 26.47 8.96
C SER A 85 -40.61 26.35 7.65
N GLU A 86 -41.37 25.27 7.48
CA GLU A 86 -42.57 25.16 6.65
C GLU A 86 -43.00 23.69 6.60
N ASP A 87 -43.79 23.24 7.59
CA ASP A 87 -44.97 22.39 7.37
C ASP A 87 -45.67 22.15 8.72
N SER A 88 -46.10 23.25 9.35
CA SER A 88 -47.26 23.22 10.24
C SER A 88 -48.52 23.39 9.39
N ALA A 89 -49.00 22.28 8.84
CA ALA A 89 -50.38 22.13 8.41
C ALA A 89 -50.76 20.65 8.58
N GLU A 90 -51.05 20.30 9.83
CA GLU A 90 -51.77 19.07 10.19
C GLU A 90 -52.98 18.85 9.28
N ALA A 91 -52.97 17.69 8.63
CA ALA A 91 -54.06 16.71 8.64
C ALA A 91 -55.49 17.26 8.67
N ALA A 92 -56.08 17.50 7.49
CA ALA A 92 -57.52 17.51 7.30
C ALA A 92 -57.93 16.30 6.42
N GLY A 93 -58.41 15.25 7.10
CA GLY A 93 -59.40 14.24 6.71
C GLY A 93 -59.48 13.71 5.27
N LYS A 94 -59.44 12.36 5.15
CA LYS A 94 -60.41 11.55 4.35
C LYS A 94 -60.29 10.04 4.63
N GLU A 95 -61.02 9.65 5.66
CA GLU A 95 -61.94 8.51 5.80
C GLU A 95 -62.19 7.52 4.60
N THR A 96 -62.26 6.23 4.98
CA THR A 96 -62.84 5.01 4.34
C THR A 96 -62.08 4.40 3.14
N ASN A 97 -61.83 3.08 3.05
CA ASN A 97 -62.71 1.94 3.30
C ASN A 97 -61.98 0.71 3.85
N HIS A 98 -62.66 -0.01 4.74
CA HIS A 98 -62.40 -1.39 5.12
C HIS A 98 -63.43 -2.26 4.40
N GLU A 99 -62.98 -3.14 3.51
CA GLU A 99 -63.78 -4.25 2.98
C GLU A 99 -62.86 -5.48 2.88
N SER A 100 -63.02 -6.40 3.84
CA SER A 100 -62.55 -7.77 3.73
C SER A 100 -63.72 -8.70 3.99
N THR A 101 -64.20 -9.29 2.90
CA THR A 101 -65.12 -10.43 2.86
C THR A 101 -64.44 -11.70 3.36
N GLN A 102 -65.07 -12.40 4.30
CA GLN A 102 -65.03 -13.84 4.62
C GLN A 102 -65.86 -13.97 5.93
N GLU A 103 -66.93 -14.77 6.06
CA GLU A 103 -67.43 -15.98 5.40
C GLU A 103 -68.96 -15.94 5.25
#